data_AF-A0A6A4Z7U4-F1
#
_entry.id   AF-A0A6A4Z7U4-F1
#
_cell.length_a   1.000
_cell.length_b   1.000
_cell.length_c   1.000
_cell.angle_alpha   90.00
_cell.angle_beta   90.00
_cell.angle_gamma   90.00
#
_symmetry.space_group_name_H-M   'P 1'
#
loop_
_entity.id
_entity.type
_entity.pdbx_description
1 polymer ?
#
loop_
_entity_poly.entity_id
_entity_poly.type
_entity_poly.pdbx_seq_one_letter_code
_entity_poly.pdbx_strand_id
1 'polypeptide(L)'
;MDSFLSQLYHDPASGYVSAYKLYKKAKSTNKDITLKQVKEWYKKQLDIQQHQTQVKQYPEFRITSRDPDVWQMDLMFVNKKPIFIAININSRIGYIELLKNKTAPVIEKALLKFIAVHNPSQLTSDNGSEFINKKVESMLKKIDIEHYNAEAGDHSVLGKIDRFIRTIKQRLTKIDQPLTQKLLNEVIQNYNDTYHSVLKATPNSMKGETIRADIDHNLKVMDDMAHLINTSVRYKLKSKTFGKEAAKYS
;
A
#
# COMPACT_ATOMS: atom_id res chain seq x y z
N MET A 1 14.56 -41.09 -9.37
CA MET A 1 14.73 -39.61 -9.37
C MET A 1 14.66 -39.08 -7.95
N ASP A 2 13.58 -39.38 -7.21
CA ASP A 2 13.38 -38.91 -5.83
C ASP A 2 14.48 -39.36 -4.86
N SER A 3 14.93 -40.63 -4.94
CA SER A 3 16.05 -41.14 -4.15
C SER A 3 17.37 -40.39 -4.43
N PHE A 4 17.59 -39.95 -5.67
CA PHE A 4 18.79 -39.20 -6.06
C PHE A 4 18.75 -37.76 -5.54
N LEU A 5 17.60 -37.08 -5.67
CA LEU A 5 17.40 -35.74 -5.11
C LEU A 5 17.49 -35.75 -3.58
N SER A 6 16.96 -36.79 -2.93
CA SER A 6 17.06 -37.01 -1.48
C SER A 6 18.50 -37.13 -1.03
N GLN A 7 19.30 -37.96 -1.70
CA GLN A 7 20.71 -38.12 -1.37
C GLN A 7 21.51 -36.81 -1.53
N LEU A 8 21.24 -36.07 -2.62
CA LEU A 8 21.92 -34.79 -2.89
C LEU A 8 21.50 -33.67 -1.92
N TYR A 9 20.25 -33.69 -1.45
CA TYR A 9 19.71 -32.68 -0.56
C TYR A 9 20.07 -32.92 0.91
N HIS A 10 20.13 -34.18 1.37
CA HIS A 10 20.47 -34.52 2.76
C HIS A 10 21.96 -34.70 3.03
N ASP A 11 22.82 -34.47 2.04
CA ASP A 11 24.28 -34.42 2.22
C ASP A 11 24.68 -33.25 3.15
N PRO A 12 25.26 -33.49 4.33
CA PRO A 12 25.66 -32.40 5.24
C PRO A 12 26.76 -31.49 4.68
N ALA A 13 27.62 -31.99 3.78
CA ALA A 13 28.73 -31.22 3.24
C ALA A 13 28.29 -30.24 2.16
N SER A 14 27.18 -30.53 1.47
CA SER A 14 26.80 -29.80 0.25
C SER A 14 25.29 -29.60 0.03
N GLY A 15 24.45 -30.27 0.81
CA GLY A 15 22.98 -30.25 0.76
C GLY A 15 22.33 -29.10 1.53
N TYR A 16 21.07 -29.27 1.94
CA TYR A 16 20.22 -28.27 2.62
C TYR A 16 20.19 -26.91 1.92
N VAL A 17 20.27 -26.92 0.59
CA VAL A 17 20.29 -25.72 -0.25
C VAL A 17 18.91 -25.43 -0.86
N SER A 18 18.72 -24.23 -1.41
CA SER A 18 17.48 -23.88 -2.11
C SER A 18 17.21 -24.79 -3.31
N ALA A 19 15.92 -24.95 -3.66
CA ALA A 19 15.48 -25.77 -4.80
C ALA A 19 16.25 -25.48 -6.11
N TYR A 20 16.60 -24.21 -6.34
CA TYR A 20 17.37 -23.80 -7.51
C TYR A 20 18.84 -24.26 -7.46
N LYS A 21 19.49 -24.17 -6.29
CA LYS A 21 20.86 -24.66 -6.09
C LYS A 21 20.90 -26.19 -6.17
N LEU A 22 19.91 -26.87 -5.60
CA LEU A 22 19.74 -28.32 -5.71
C LEU A 22 19.59 -28.74 -7.19
N TYR A 23 18.76 -28.01 -7.95
CA TYR A 23 18.61 -28.24 -9.39
C TYR A 23 19.92 -28.09 -10.16
N LYS A 24 20.71 -27.05 -9.90
CA LYS A 24 22.01 -26.86 -10.59
C LYS A 24 22.94 -28.05 -10.37
N LYS A 25 23.00 -28.56 -9.13
CA LYS A 25 23.80 -29.75 -8.78
C LYS A 25 23.24 -31.04 -9.39
N ALA A 26 21.93 -31.21 -9.34
CA ALA A 26 21.27 -32.38 -9.92
C ALA A 26 21.49 -32.43 -11.44
N LYS A 27 21.48 -31.26 -12.10
CA LYS A 27 21.64 -31.13 -13.55
C LYS A 27 23.06 -31.33 -14.05
N SER A 28 24.08 -31.07 -13.23
CA SER A 28 25.47 -31.40 -13.58
C SER A 28 25.72 -32.90 -13.63
N THR A 29 24.96 -33.68 -12.86
CA THR A 29 25.09 -35.15 -12.79
C THR A 29 24.10 -35.86 -13.71
N ASN A 30 22.88 -35.32 -13.88
CA ASN A 30 21.85 -35.87 -14.76
C ASN A 30 21.16 -34.76 -15.56
N LYS A 31 21.41 -34.73 -16.87
CA LYS A 31 20.96 -33.66 -17.78
C LYS A 31 19.44 -33.62 -18.00
N ASP A 32 18.74 -34.71 -17.74
CA ASP A 32 17.30 -34.86 -17.99
C ASP A 32 16.42 -34.28 -16.87
N ILE A 33 17.04 -33.88 -15.75
CA ILE A 33 16.32 -33.29 -14.62
C ILE A 33 15.87 -31.87 -14.96
N THR A 34 14.59 -31.60 -14.74
CA THR A 34 14.00 -30.27 -14.91
C THR A 34 13.85 -29.54 -13.58
N LEU A 35 13.88 -28.20 -13.61
CA LEU A 35 13.66 -27.38 -12.41
C LEU A 35 12.26 -27.58 -11.82
N LYS A 36 11.27 -27.92 -12.65
CA LYS A 36 9.89 -28.19 -12.22
C LYS A 36 9.85 -29.41 -11.30
N GLN A 37 10.44 -30.52 -11.72
CA GLN A 37 10.53 -31.76 -10.93
C GLN A 37 11.25 -31.54 -9.59
N VAL A 38 12.38 -30.79 -9.62
CA VAL A 38 13.11 -30.48 -8.38
C VAL A 38 12.26 -29.63 -7.44
N LYS A 39 11.54 -28.61 -7.94
CA LYS A 39 10.64 -27.79 -7.11
C LYS A 39 9.48 -28.59 -6.53
N GLU A 40 8.91 -29.52 -7.29
CA GLU A 40 7.82 -30.40 -6.83
C GLU A 40 8.31 -31.35 -5.73
N TRP A 41 9.49 -31.95 -5.88
CA TRP A 41 10.11 -32.78 -4.85
C TRP A 41 10.49 -31.96 -3.60
N TYR A 42 11.03 -30.76 -3.79
CA TYR A 42 11.46 -29.86 -2.72
C TYR A 42 10.30 -29.42 -1.81
N LYS A 43 9.11 -29.22 -2.38
CA LYS A 43 7.89 -28.87 -1.62
C LYS A 43 7.39 -30.00 -0.70
N LYS A 44 7.74 -31.25 -1.00
CA LYS A 44 7.29 -32.43 -0.23
C LYS A 44 8.13 -32.72 1.01
N GLN A 45 9.30 -32.09 1.16
CA GLN A 45 10.20 -32.39 2.27
C GLN A 45 9.71 -31.74 3.57
N LEU A 46 9.69 -32.55 4.64
CA LEU A 46 9.15 -32.19 5.95
C LEU A 46 9.99 -31.12 6.67
N ASP A 47 11.32 -31.18 6.56
CA ASP A 47 12.26 -30.22 7.14
C ASP A 47 12.03 -28.80 6.60
N ILE A 48 11.78 -28.68 5.29
CA ILE A 48 11.45 -27.41 4.63
C ILE A 48 10.09 -26.91 5.09
N GLN A 49 9.08 -27.77 5.20
CA GLN A 49 7.74 -27.36 5.68
C GLN A 49 7.78 -26.91 7.14
N GLN A 50 8.62 -27.52 7.97
CA GLN A 50 8.80 -27.15 9.38
C GLN A 50 9.54 -25.82 9.57
N HIS A 51 10.46 -25.48 8.67
CA HIS A 51 11.30 -24.27 8.78
C HIS A 51 10.84 -23.13 7.87
N GLN A 52 9.85 -23.36 7.00
CA GLN A 52 9.15 -22.29 6.32
C GLN A 52 8.34 -21.51 7.35
N THR A 53 8.77 -20.27 7.63
CA THR A 53 7.94 -19.30 8.35
C THR A 53 6.61 -19.17 7.62
N GLN A 54 5.57 -19.79 8.14
CA GLN A 54 4.21 -19.53 7.71
C GLN A 54 3.85 -18.13 8.17
N VAL A 55 4.08 -17.13 7.32
CA VAL A 55 3.49 -15.81 7.53
C VAL A 55 1.99 -16.01 7.36
N LYS A 56 1.26 -16.11 8.48
CA LYS A 56 -0.21 -16.07 8.46
C LYS A 56 -0.60 -14.75 7.79
N GLN A 57 -1.05 -14.83 6.55
CA GLN A 57 -1.68 -13.70 5.88
C GLN A 57 -3.08 -13.61 6.45
N TYR A 58 -3.29 -12.68 7.37
CA TYR A 58 -4.65 -12.30 7.76
C TYR A 58 -5.31 -11.65 6.55
N PRO A 59 -6.63 -11.83 6.34
CA PRO A 59 -7.33 -11.07 5.32
C PRO A 59 -7.20 -9.58 5.66
N GLU A 60 -6.33 -8.87 4.95
CA GLU A 60 -6.14 -7.44 5.15
C GLU A 60 -7.29 -6.69 4.47
N PHE A 61 -7.88 -5.74 5.20
CA PHE A 61 -8.84 -4.81 4.62
C PHE A 61 -8.20 -4.04 3.47
N ARG A 62 -8.92 -3.96 2.36
CA ARG A 62 -8.52 -3.10 1.24
C ARG A 62 -8.95 -1.68 1.52
N ILE A 63 -8.06 -0.72 1.28
CA ILE A 63 -8.41 0.71 1.38
C ILE A 63 -9.34 1.06 0.20
N THR A 64 -10.63 1.17 0.46
CA THR A 64 -11.72 1.55 -0.46
C THR A 64 -12.86 2.15 0.37
N SER A 65 -13.72 2.95 -0.27
CA SER A 65 -14.96 3.44 0.36
C SER A 65 -16.16 3.15 -0.54
N ARG A 66 -17.32 3.01 0.09
CA ARG A 66 -18.63 3.00 -0.60
C ARG A 66 -19.01 4.38 -1.14
N ASP A 67 -18.36 5.43 -0.64
CA ASP A 67 -18.49 6.78 -1.12
C ASP A 67 -17.41 7.05 -2.20
N PRO A 68 -17.81 7.45 -3.43
CA PRO A 68 -16.86 7.73 -4.51
C PRO A 68 -15.99 8.97 -4.26
N ASP A 69 -16.40 9.88 -3.37
CA ASP A 69 -15.79 11.20 -3.18
C ASP A 69 -14.86 11.26 -1.95
N VAL A 70 -14.23 10.13 -1.62
CA VAL A 70 -13.22 10.02 -0.56
C VAL A 70 -11.80 10.16 -1.13
N TRP A 71 -11.02 11.04 -0.51
CA TRP A 71 -9.69 11.40 -0.98
C TRP A 71 -8.63 11.32 0.12
N GLN A 72 -7.41 10.97 -0.29
CA GLN A 72 -6.20 11.11 0.53
C GLN A 72 -5.41 12.31 0.03
N MET A 73 -4.80 13.07 0.94
CA MET A 73 -3.94 14.22 0.62
C MET A 73 -2.64 14.20 1.42
N ASP A 74 -1.61 14.84 0.85
CA ASP A 74 -0.29 14.96 1.46
C ASP A 74 0.49 16.14 0.83
N LEU A 75 1.66 16.47 1.38
CA LEU A 75 2.66 17.35 0.80
C LEU A 75 3.86 16.57 0.26
N MET A 76 4.04 16.62 -1.06
CA MET A 76 5.22 16.11 -1.73
C MET A 76 6.29 17.20 -1.88
N PHE A 77 7.56 16.82 -1.80
CA PHE A 77 8.68 17.72 -2.12
C PHE A 77 9.49 17.19 -3.32
N VAL A 78 9.74 18.07 -4.29
CA VAL A 78 10.63 17.83 -5.43
C VAL A 78 11.55 19.04 -5.58
N ASN A 79 12.87 18.82 -5.52
CA ASN A 79 13.88 19.88 -5.58
C ASN A 79 13.59 21.02 -4.58
N LYS A 80 13.24 20.67 -3.34
CA LYS A 80 12.83 21.58 -2.25
C LYS A 80 11.57 22.41 -2.50
N LYS A 81 10.89 22.22 -3.64
CA LYS A 81 9.61 22.85 -3.94
C LYS A 81 8.47 21.99 -3.37
N PRO A 82 7.59 22.56 -2.52
CA PRO A 82 6.42 21.86 -2.01
C PRO A 82 5.33 21.72 -3.08
N ILE A 83 4.66 20.59 -3.11
CA ILE A 83 3.56 20.26 -4.01
C ILE A 83 2.42 19.68 -3.15
N PHE A 84 1.25 20.28 -3.23
CA PHE A 84 0.03 19.67 -2.71
C PHE A 84 -0.38 18.54 -3.64
N ILE A 85 -0.64 17.37 -3.07
CA ILE A 85 -0.99 16.17 -3.83
C ILE A 85 -2.19 15.50 -3.18
N ALA A 86 -3.14 15.04 -4.01
CA ALA A 86 -4.30 14.30 -3.55
C ALA A 86 -4.62 13.16 -4.51
N ILE A 87 -5.19 12.07 -3.98
CA ILE A 87 -5.65 10.93 -4.76
C ILE A 87 -7.00 10.44 -4.25
N ASN A 88 -7.93 10.20 -5.17
CA ASN A 88 -9.20 9.57 -4.85
C ASN A 88 -8.97 8.08 -4.57
N ILE A 89 -9.50 7.55 -3.47
CA ILE A 89 -9.16 6.18 -3.04
C ILE A 89 -9.73 5.09 -3.97
N ASN A 90 -10.86 5.38 -4.60
CA ASN A 90 -11.59 4.46 -5.47
C ASN A 90 -11.10 4.57 -6.92
N SER A 91 -11.33 5.73 -7.55
CA SER A 91 -10.98 5.96 -8.96
C SER A 91 -9.47 6.06 -9.20
N ARG A 92 -8.67 6.38 -8.17
CA ARG A 92 -7.24 6.76 -8.28
C ARG A 92 -6.99 7.97 -9.16
N ILE A 93 -7.98 8.80 -9.38
CA ILE A 93 -7.76 10.12 -9.97
C ILE A 93 -6.84 10.89 -9.05
N GLY A 94 -5.73 11.37 -9.61
CA GLY A 94 -4.78 12.19 -8.90
C GLY A 94 -4.97 13.67 -9.22
N TYR A 95 -4.60 14.50 -8.25
CA TYR A 95 -4.54 15.96 -8.33
C TYR A 95 -3.20 16.44 -7.78
N ILE A 96 -2.58 17.42 -8.44
CA ILE A 96 -1.33 18.03 -7.98
C ILE A 96 -1.29 19.54 -8.23
N GLU A 97 -0.85 20.30 -7.23
CA GLU A 97 -0.65 21.74 -7.31
C GLU A 97 0.72 22.14 -6.73
N LEU A 98 1.54 22.84 -7.51
CA LEU A 98 2.81 23.39 -7.09
C LEU A 98 2.58 24.55 -6.11
N LEU A 99 3.18 24.47 -4.93
CA LEU A 99 3.05 25.49 -3.90
C LEU A 99 4.28 26.40 -3.89
N LYS A 100 4.06 27.67 -3.50
CA LYS A 100 5.15 28.64 -3.31
C LYS A 100 6.00 28.30 -2.07
N ASN A 101 5.35 27.83 -1.01
CA ASN A 101 5.96 27.43 0.25
C ASN A 101 4.99 26.51 1.02
N LYS A 102 5.40 26.01 2.19
CA LYS A 102 4.59 25.13 3.05
C LYS A 102 3.83 25.87 4.17
N THR A 103 3.57 27.16 4.00
CA THR A 103 2.84 27.92 5.02
C THR A 103 1.36 27.57 4.98
N ALA A 104 0.72 27.56 6.15
CA ALA A 104 -0.70 27.23 6.28
C ALA A 104 -1.64 28.01 5.33
N PRO A 105 -1.48 29.33 5.09
CA PRO A 105 -2.37 30.07 4.17
C PRO A 105 -2.24 29.62 2.71
N VAL A 106 -1.04 29.19 2.28
CA VAL A 106 -0.81 28.71 0.91
C VAL A 106 -1.46 27.33 0.72
N ILE A 107 -1.35 26.47 1.74
CA ILE A 107 -1.95 25.14 1.75
C ILE A 107 -3.48 25.24 1.79
N GLU A 108 -4.03 26.10 2.66
CA GLU A 108 -5.47 26.37 2.74
C GLU A 108 -6.03 26.83 1.38
N LYS A 109 -5.31 27.71 0.67
CA LYS A 109 -5.71 28.15 -0.67
C LYS A 109 -5.70 27.02 -1.69
N ALA A 110 -4.69 26.15 -1.67
CA ALA A 110 -4.63 25.00 -2.56
C ALA A 110 -5.74 23.98 -2.24
N LEU A 111 -5.99 23.74 -0.95
CA LEU A 111 -7.06 22.87 -0.48
C LEU A 111 -8.44 23.38 -0.91
N LEU A 112 -8.71 24.68 -0.77
CA LEU A 112 -9.97 25.29 -1.24
C LEU A 112 -10.17 25.17 -2.75
N LYS A 113 -9.10 25.33 -3.55
CA LYS A 113 -9.17 25.10 -5.00
C LYS A 113 -9.49 23.64 -5.32
N PHE A 114 -8.81 22.71 -4.64
CA PHE A 114 -9.07 21.29 -4.79
C PHE A 114 -10.52 20.94 -4.46
N ILE A 115 -11.04 21.44 -3.32
CA ILE A 115 -12.42 21.24 -2.90
C ILE A 115 -13.41 21.80 -3.94
N ALA A 116 -13.16 23.01 -4.46
CA ALA A 116 -14.03 23.60 -5.47
C ALA A 116 -14.10 22.79 -6.77
N VAL A 117 -13.04 22.04 -7.12
CA VAL A 117 -12.98 21.23 -8.34
C VAL A 117 -13.56 19.83 -8.14
N HIS A 118 -13.34 19.23 -6.97
CA HIS A 118 -13.61 17.80 -6.75
C HIS A 118 -14.74 17.52 -5.76
N ASN A 119 -15.18 18.51 -4.97
CA ASN A 119 -16.25 18.39 -3.98
C ASN A 119 -16.17 17.10 -3.12
N PRO A 120 -15.04 16.87 -2.42
CA PRO A 120 -14.85 15.65 -1.65
C PRO A 120 -15.80 15.62 -0.46
N SER A 121 -16.34 14.44 -0.15
CA SER A 121 -17.11 14.21 1.08
C SER A 121 -16.21 13.96 2.29
N GLN A 122 -15.08 13.27 2.06
CA GLN A 122 -14.13 12.91 3.09
C GLN A 122 -12.69 13.10 2.62
N LEU A 123 -11.86 13.54 3.56
CA LEU A 123 -10.44 13.77 3.37
C LEU A 123 -9.64 12.99 4.41
N THR A 124 -8.54 12.40 4.00
CA THR A 124 -7.59 11.76 4.91
C THR A 124 -6.19 12.33 4.67
N SER A 125 -5.51 12.77 5.72
CA SER A 125 -4.12 13.19 5.67
C SER A 125 -3.30 12.51 6.77
N ASP A 126 -1.98 12.67 6.72
CA ASP A 126 -1.13 12.32 7.85
C ASP A 126 -1.29 13.32 9.01
N ASN A 127 -0.61 13.03 10.12
CA ASN A 127 -0.57 13.91 11.29
C ASN A 127 0.35 15.15 11.11
N GLY A 128 0.56 15.61 9.88
CA GLY A 128 1.29 16.83 9.59
C GLY A 128 0.63 18.07 10.21
N SER A 129 1.42 18.87 10.93
CA SER A 129 0.98 20.15 11.52
C SER A 129 0.40 21.12 10.48
N GLU A 130 0.80 20.95 9.21
CA GLU A 130 0.34 21.73 8.09
C GLU A 130 -1.16 21.52 7.77
N PHE A 131 -1.71 20.32 8.01
CA PHE A 131 -3.11 19.97 7.72
C PHE A 131 -4.00 19.95 8.98
N ILE A 132 -3.42 19.91 10.18
CA ILE A 132 -4.13 19.83 11.47
C ILE A 132 -4.34 21.19 12.13
N ASN A 133 -4.17 22.29 11.41
CA ASN A 133 -4.42 23.59 12.05
C ASN A 133 -5.93 23.76 12.32
N LYS A 134 -6.28 24.39 13.46
CA LYS A 134 -7.68 24.64 13.87
C LYS A 134 -8.51 25.38 12.81
N LYS A 135 -7.86 26.20 11.97
CA LYS A 135 -8.50 26.97 10.91
C LYS A 135 -8.96 26.07 9.76
N VAL A 136 -8.12 25.12 9.33
CA VAL A 136 -8.44 24.11 8.30
C VAL A 136 -9.55 23.22 8.81
N GLU A 137 -9.44 22.71 10.04
CA GLU A 137 -10.49 21.88 10.64
C GLU A 137 -11.83 22.63 10.73
N SER A 138 -11.81 23.89 11.19
CA SER A 138 -13.02 24.73 11.25
C SER A 138 -13.58 25.06 9.88
N MET A 139 -12.73 25.21 8.88
CA MET A 139 -13.12 25.46 7.49
C MET A 139 -13.82 24.22 6.92
N LEU A 140 -13.22 23.04 7.03
CA LEU A 140 -13.78 21.77 6.54
C LEU A 140 -15.13 21.46 7.21
N LYS A 141 -15.24 21.68 8.53
CA LYS A 141 -16.51 21.55 9.26
C LYS A 141 -17.62 22.48 8.75
N LYS A 142 -17.28 23.71 8.35
CA LYS A 142 -18.27 24.67 7.83
C LYS A 142 -18.83 24.28 6.47
N ILE A 143 -18.07 23.53 5.69
CA ILE A 143 -18.45 23.05 4.36
C ILE A 143 -18.84 21.57 4.36
N ASP A 144 -19.05 21.00 5.55
CA ASP A 144 -19.52 19.62 5.77
C ASP A 144 -18.62 18.54 5.16
N ILE A 145 -17.29 18.73 5.26
CA ILE A 145 -16.30 17.75 4.81
C ILE A 145 -15.66 17.09 6.03
N GLU A 146 -15.76 15.77 6.11
CA GLU A 146 -15.12 15.00 7.17
C GLU A 146 -13.61 14.90 6.92
N HIS A 147 -12.81 15.14 7.98
CA HIS A 147 -11.36 15.05 7.90
C HIS A 147 -10.83 14.05 8.93
N TYR A 148 -10.15 13.02 8.44
CA TYR A 148 -9.51 11.99 9.23
C TYR A 148 -7.98 12.15 9.18
N ASN A 149 -7.33 12.00 10.33
CA ASN A 149 -5.89 11.95 10.41
C ASN A 149 -5.43 10.51 10.64
N ALA A 150 -4.49 10.03 9.83
CA ALA A 150 -3.91 8.72 10.04
C ALA A 150 -3.03 8.72 11.31
N GLU A 151 -3.29 7.79 12.23
CA GLU A 151 -2.48 7.65 13.45
C GLU A 151 -1.03 7.24 13.14
N ALA A 152 -0.10 7.68 13.98
CA ALA A 152 1.31 7.33 13.84
C ALA A 152 1.52 5.81 14.04
N GLY A 153 1.71 5.08 12.94
CA GLY A 153 1.93 3.64 12.92
C GLY A 153 0.92 2.85 12.09
N ASP A 154 -0.19 3.47 11.69
CA ASP A 154 -1.14 2.86 10.74
C ASP A 154 -0.77 3.22 9.30
N HIS A 155 0.35 2.64 8.84
CA HIS A 155 0.83 2.80 7.47
C HIS A 155 -0.12 2.19 6.43
N SER A 156 -1.13 1.42 6.85
CA SER A 156 -2.08 0.82 5.94
C SER A 156 -3.01 1.89 5.34
N VAL A 157 -3.41 2.90 6.12
CA VAL A 157 -4.42 3.88 5.70
C VAL A 157 -3.93 4.73 4.54
N LEU A 158 -2.70 5.24 4.58
CA LEU A 158 -2.14 6.16 3.56
C LEU A 158 -1.49 5.47 2.35
N GLY A 159 -1.58 4.14 2.26
CA GLY A 159 -0.85 3.38 1.23
C GLY A 159 -1.21 3.74 -0.22
N LYS A 160 -2.39 4.33 -0.49
CA LYS A 160 -2.74 4.79 -1.85
C LYS A 160 -1.98 6.05 -2.23
N ILE A 161 -1.96 7.05 -1.35
CA ILE A 161 -1.22 8.29 -1.60
C ILE A 161 0.29 8.07 -1.61
N ASP A 162 0.83 7.23 -0.73
CA ASP A 162 2.26 6.89 -0.73
C ASP A 162 2.71 6.30 -2.07
N ARG A 163 1.92 5.35 -2.59
CA ARG A 163 2.18 4.75 -3.89
C ARG A 163 2.08 5.77 -5.02
N PHE A 164 1.10 6.67 -4.94
CA PHE A 164 0.88 7.71 -5.93
C PHE A 164 2.05 8.72 -5.96
N ILE A 165 2.48 9.23 -4.80
CA ILE A 165 3.66 10.09 -4.66
C ILE A 165 4.89 9.42 -5.28
N ARG A 166 5.11 8.14 -4.99
CA ARG A 166 6.23 7.38 -5.57
C ARG A 166 6.14 7.35 -7.10
N THR A 167 4.96 7.09 -7.67
CA THR A 167 4.76 7.08 -9.12
C THR A 167 5.03 8.45 -9.75
N ILE A 168 4.52 9.53 -9.16
CA ILE A 168 4.75 10.89 -9.68
C ILE A 168 6.23 11.27 -9.61
N LYS A 169 6.91 10.99 -8.48
CA LYS A 169 8.36 11.21 -8.36
C LYS A 169 9.14 10.46 -9.44
N GLN A 170 8.84 9.17 -9.66
CA GLN A 170 9.49 8.36 -10.69
C GLN A 170 9.29 8.88 -12.11
N ARG A 171 8.15 9.50 -12.41
CA ARG A 171 7.91 10.17 -13.69
C ARG A 171 8.73 11.44 -13.80
N LEU A 172 8.68 12.30 -12.79
CA LEU A 172 9.41 13.58 -12.76
C LEU A 172 10.92 13.39 -12.83
N THR A 173 11.49 12.35 -12.20
CA THR A 173 12.94 12.07 -12.27
C THR A 173 13.45 11.73 -13.67
N LYS A 174 12.56 11.36 -14.60
CA LYS A 174 12.91 11.03 -15.98
C LYS A 174 12.77 12.22 -16.93
N ILE A 175 12.21 13.33 -16.46
CA ILE A 175 11.93 14.51 -17.27
C ILE A 175 12.99 15.56 -16.98
N ASP A 176 13.75 15.90 -18.01
CA ASP A 176 14.77 16.96 -17.94
C ASP A 176 14.15 18.33 -18.28
N GLN A 177 13.21 18.78 -17.45
CA GLN A 177 12.55 20.07 -17.59
C GLN A 177 12.39 20.74 -16.22
N PRO A 178 12.36 22.09 -16.16
CA PRO A 178 12.14 22.79 -14.92
C PRO A 178 10.74 22.48 -14.36
N LEU A 179 10.69 22.23 -13.04
CA LEU A 179 9.44 21.99 -12.33
C LEU A 179 8.55 23.25 -12.36
N THR A 180 7.45 23.16 -13.10
CA THR A 180 6.42 24.19 -13.27
C THR A 180 5.03 23.58 -13.10
N GLN A 181 4.00 24.39 -12.81
CA GLN A 181 2.61 23.89 -12.76
C GLN A 181 2.17 23.29 -14.09
N LYS A 182 2.64 23.83 -15.23
CA LYS A 182 2.33 23.28 -16.57
C LYS A 182 2.83 21.85 -16.71
N LEU A 183 4.10 21.59 -16.35
CA LEU A 183 4.67 20.25 -16.38
C LEU A 183 3.89 19.29 -15.46
N LEU A 184 3.52 19.75 -14.25
CA LEU A 184 2.70 18.94 -13.35
C LEU A 184 1.33 18.60 -13.97
N ASN A 185 0.67 19.56 -14.62
CA ASN A 185 -0.59 19.33 -15.31
C ASN A 185 -0.45 18.26 -16.42
N GLU A 186 0.63 18.28 -17.19
CA GLU A 186 0.90 17.27 -18.22
C GLU A 186 1.15 15.89 -17.60
N VAL A 187 1.94 15.82 -16.52
CA VAL A 187 2.25 14.57 -15.82
C VAL A 187 0.99 13.95 -15.20
N ILE A 188 0.10 14.76 -14.63
CA ILE A 188 -1.12 14.27 -13.98
C ILE A 188 -2.19 13.88 -14.99
N GLN A 189 -2.32 14.60 -16.12
CA GLN A 189 -3.16 14.19 -17.23
C GLN A 189 -2.71 12.82 -17.75
N ASN A 190 -1.42 12.68 -18.04
CA ASN A 190 -0.88 11.40 -18.48
C ASN A 190 -1.13 10.28 -17.45
N TYR A 191 -1.05 10.56 -16.14
CA TYR A 191 -1.34 9.58 -15.09
C TYR A 191 -2.82 9.16 -15.10
N ASN A 192 -3.73 10.14 -15.12
CA ASN A 192 -5.17 9.91 -15.08
C ASN A 192 -5.70 9.21 -16.35
N ASP A 193 -4.98 9.29 -17.47
CA ASP A 193 -5.28 8.58 -18.72
C ASP A 193 -4.51 7.24 -18.88
N THR A 194 -3.57 6.92 -17.99
CA THR A 194 -2.83 5.65 -18.05
C THR A 194 -3.66 4.49 -17.50
N TYR A 195 -3.68 3.36 -18.19
CA TYR A 195 -4.33 2.15 -17.69
C TYR A 195 -3.65 1.61 -16.42
N HIS A 196 -4.44 1.37 -15.37
CA HIS A 196 -3.97 0.80 -14.11
C HIS A 196 -4.39 -0.66 -13.97
N SER A 197 -3.42 -1.57 -13.94
CA SER A 197 -3.67 -3.03 -13.87
C SER A 197 -4.47 -3.49 -12.65
N VAL A 198 -4.40 -2.75 -11.55
CA VAL A 198 -5.18 -2.99 -10.32
C VAL A 198 -6.63 -2.56 -10.49
N LEU A 199 -6.90 -1.47 -11.21
CA LEU A 199 -8.26 -0.99 -11.47
C LEU A 199 -8.93 -1.67 -12.66
N LYS A 200 -8.11 -2.28 -13.54
CA LYS A 200 -8.52 -2.74 -14.87
C LYS A 200 -9.13 -1.64 -15.76
N ALA A 201 -8.79 -0.38 -15.47
CA ALA A 201 -9.34 0.81 -16.09
C ALA A 201 -8.34 1.98 -15.96
N THR A 202 -8.62 3.11 -16.62
CA THR A 202 -7.91 4.37 -16.38
C THR A 202 -8.56 5.11 -15.21
N PRO A 203 -7.84 5.94 -14.46
CA PRO A 203 -8.46 6.75 -13.42
C PRO A 203 -9.62 7.62 -13.92
N ASN A 204 -9.46 8.26 -15.09
CA ASN A 204 -10.52 9.10 -15.67
C ASN A 204 -11.80 8.32 -15.99
N SER A 205 -11.71 7.07 -16.45
CA SER A 205 -12.90 6.26 -16.71
C SER A 205 -13.59 5.75 -15.44
N MET A 206 -12.95 5.88 -14.28
CA MET A 206 -13.49 5.48 -12.97
C MET A 206 -13.99 6.66 -12.15
N LYS A 207 -14.06 7.87 -12.72
CA LYS A 207 -14.53 9.07 -11.99
C LYS A 207 -15.97 8.85 -11.49
N GLY A 208 -16.20 9.06 -10.19
CA GLY A 208 -17.51 8.86 -9.56
C GLY A 208 -17.87 7.39 -9.31
N GLU A 209 -17.00 6.45 -9.66
CA GLU A 209 -17.22 5.01 -9.46
C GLU A 209 -16.54 4.50 -8.19
N THR A 210 -17.06 3.40 -7.67
CA THR A 210 -16.49 2.68 -6.53
C THR A 210 -15.99 1.29 -6.94
N ILE A 211 -15.00 0.75 -6.22
CA ILE A 211 -14.45 -0.56 -6.52
C ILE A 211 -15.29 -1.63 -5.81
N ARG A 212 -16.42 -2.02 -6.43
CA ARG A 212 -17.35 -3.02 -5.86
C ARG A 212 -16.66 -4.30 -5.40
N ALA A 213 -15.72 -4.82 -6.18
CA ALA A 213 -14.95 -6.02 -5.81
C ALA A 213 -14.12 -5.85 -4.53
N ASP A 214 -13.59 -4.66 -4.25
CA ASP A 214 -12.86 -4.37 -3.01
C ASP A 214 -13.83 -4.20 -1.84
N ILE A 215 -14.99 -3.58 -2.07
CA ILE A 215 -16.06 -3.43 -1.06
C ILE A 215 -16.60 -4.81 -0.65
N ASP A 216 -16.91 -5.67 -1.62
CA ASP A 216 -17.41 -7.02 -1.39
C ASP A 216 -16.38 -7.89 -0.66
N HIS A 217 -15.10 -7.72 -0.98
CA HIS A 217 -14.02 -8.37 -0.26
C HIS A 217 -13.99 -7.93 1.21
N ASN A 218 -14.03 -6.62 1.47
CA ASN A 218 -14.03 -6.09 2.83
C ASN A 218 -15.26 -6.54 3.63
N LEU A 219 -16.43 -6.60 2.99
CA LEU A 219 -17.66 -7.11 3.60
C LEU A 219 -17.52 -8.57 4.05
N LYS A 220 -16.91 -9.43 3.22
CA LYS A 220 -16.63 -10.83 3.59
C LYS A 220 -15.66 -10.93 4.76
N VAL A 221 -14.59 -10.13 4.74
CA VAL A 221 -13.64 -10.08 5.86
C VAL A 221 -14.34 -9.64 7.16
N MET A 222 -15.25 -8.67 7.10
CA MET A 222 -16.04 -8.26 8.27
C MET A 222 -16.95 -9.37 8.79
N ASP A 223 -17.61 -10.11 7.90
CA ASP A 223 -18.50 -11.22 8.27
C ASP A 223 -17.72 -12.36 8.94
N ASP A 224 -16.59 -12.76 8.35
CA ASP A 224 -15.66 -13.74 8.90
C ASP A 224 -15.14 -13.29 10.28
N MET A 225 -14.81 -12.00 10.45
CA MET A 225 -14.38 -11.44 11.72
C MET A 225 -15.51 -11.40 12.74
N ALA A 226 -16.74 -11.04 12.35
CA ALA A 226 -17.89 -10.98 13.24
C ALA A 226 -18.20 -12.37 13.84
N HIS A 227 -18.05 -13.43 13.04
CA HIS A 227 -18.14 -14.81 13.53
C HIS A 227 -17.07 -15.15 14.58
N LEU A 228 -15.91 -14.50 14.54
CA LEU A 228 -14.82 -14.68 15.51
C LEU A 228 -15.00 -13.87 16.80
N ILE A 229 -15.82 -12.80 16.82
CA ILE A 229 -16.02 -11.94 18.01
C ILE A 229 -16.62 -12.75 19.17
N ASN A 230 -17.35 -13.83 18.89
CA ASN A 230 -17.90 -14.76 19.89
C ASN A 230 -16.99 -15.95 20.22
N THR A 231 -15.77 -16.01 19.66
CA THR A 231 -14.78 -17.04 19.99
C THR A 231 -13.67 -16.46 20.85
N SER A 232 -13.30 -17.17 21.93
CA SER A 232 -12.19 -16.76 22.77
C SER A 232 -10.87 -16.86 22.01
N VAL A 233 -10.29 -15.72 21.61
CA VAL A 233 -9.00 -15.66 20.92
C VAL A 233 -7.90 -15.22 21.88
N ARG A 234 -6.77 -15.94 21.92
CA ARG A 234 -5.58 -15.49 22.68
C ARG A 234 -4.83 -14.44 21.86
N TYR A 235 -4.86 -13.19 22.30
CA TYR A 235 -4.08 -12.11 21.71
C TYR A 235 -2.73 -11.95 22.42
N LYS A 236 -1.62 -12.07 21.69
CA LYS A 236 -0.28 -11.82 22.24
C LYS A 236 -0.03 -10.32 22.29
N LEU A 237 -0.05 -9.74 23.50
CA LEU A 237 0.30 -8.34 23.72
C LEU A 237 1.75 -8.08 23.26
N LYS A 238 1.98 -7.05 22.44
CA LYS A 238 3.33 -6.57 22.12
C LYS A 238 4.00 -6.11 23.41
N SER A 239 5.23 -6.55 23.68
CA SER A 239 5.96 -6.06 24.86
C SER A 239 6.22 -4.55 24.69
N LYS A 240 5.91 -3.77 25.73
CA LYS A 240 6.35 -2.38 25.78
C LYS A 240 7.87 -2.36 25.80
N THR A 241 8.46 -1.52 24.97
CA THR A 241 9.90 -1.44 24.64
C THR A 241 10.85 -1.21 25.82
N PHE A 242 10.34 -1.07 27.06
CA PHE A 242 11.13 -0.86 28.29
C PHE A 242 10.55 -1.53 29.55
N GLY A 243 9.77 -2.61 29.43
CA GLY A 243 9.33 -3.40 30.60
C GLY A 243 10.20 -4.62 30.81
N LYS A 244 10.96 -4.69 31.92
CA LYS A 244 11.64 -5.93 32.35
C LYS A 244 10.66 -7.10 32.36
N GLU A 245 11.13 -8.25 31.87
CA GLU A 245 10.37 -9.47 31.68
C GLU A 245 9.58 -9.90 32.94
N ALA A 246 8.26 -9.91 32.81
CA ALA A 246 7.40 -10.89 33.46
C ALA A 246 6.17 -11.10 32.57
N ALA A 247 6.11 -12.24 31.90
CA ALA A 247 4.92 -12.62 31.13
C ALA A 247 3.73 -12.77 32.10
N LYS A 248 2.76 -11.86 32.01
CA LYS A 248 1.45 -12.04 32.64
C LYS A 248 0.45 -12.45 31.56
N TYR A 249 -0.16 -13.60 31.76
CA TYR A 249 -1.32 -14.05 30.98
C TYR A 249 -2.58 -13.51 31.66
N SER A 250 -3.53 -13.01 30.86
CA SER A 250 -4.90 -12.68 31.26
C SER A 250 -5.85 -13.62 30.54
#